data_AF-A0A562FNN2-F1
#
_entry.id   AF-A0A562FNN2-F1
#
_cell.length_a   1.000
_cell.length_b   1.000
_cell.length_c   1.000
_cell.angle_alpha   90.00
_cell.angle_beta   90.00
_cell.angle_gamma   90.00
#
_symmetry.space_group_name_H-M   'P 1'
#
loop_
_entity.id
_entity.type
_entity.pdbx_description
1 polymer ?
#
loop_
_entity_poly.entity_id
_entity_poly.type
_entity_poly.pdbx_seq_one_letter_code
_entity_poly.pdbx_strand_id
1 'polypeptide(L)'
;MTVTNSPFLRATLIADAVMGFAAAAITIFGAGLLSAWLALPEGLLFWAGVALVPIAAFLLMMAFRPEIPRSWLREIVFINASWTVASLAIMMLGLVQPNMLGAAFVIVQAVAVGGFAWLEAIPLRRPDTVAA
;
A
#
# COMPACT_ATOMS: atom_id res chain seq x y z
N MET A 1 -18.20 -3.17 -15.39
CA MET A 1 -17.34 -4.33 -15.72
C MET A 1 -16.59 -4.75 -14.46
N THR A 2 -16.63 -6.04 -14.14
CA THR A 2 -15.98 -6.66 -12.97
C THR A 2 -14.79 -7.53 -13.40
N VAL A 3 -13.91 -7.84 -12.45
CA VAL A 3 -12.83 -8.81 -12.60
C VAL A 3 -13.11 -9.97 -11.65
N THR A 4 -13.00 -11.20 -12.14
CA THR A 4 -13.04 -12.38 -11.28
C THR A 4 -11.89 -12.36 -10.29
N ASN A 5 -12.19 -12.53 -9.00
CA ASN A 5 -11.17 -12.59 -7.96
C ASN A 5 -10.46 -13.94 -7.96
N SER A 6 -9.49 -14.09 -8.87
CA SER A 6 -8.70 -15.32 -8.98
C SER A 6 -7.92 -15.60 -7.69
N PRO A 7 -7.52 -16.87 -7.42
CA PRO A 7 -6.71 -17.20 -6.25
C PRO A 7 -5.44 -16.35 -6.11
N PHE A 8 -4.82 -15.99 -7.23
CA PHE A 8 -3.68 -15.07 -7.27
C PHE A 8 -4.05 -13.67 -6.75
N LEU A 9 -5.06 -13.03 -7.34
CA LEU A 9 -5.48 -11.67 -6.94
C LEU A 9 -5.92 -11.65 -5.48
N ARG A 10 -6.67 -12.67 -5.04
CA ARG A 10 -7.08 -12.81 -3.64
C ARG A 10 -5.88 -12.91 -2.70
N ALA A 11 -4.89 -13.72 -3.03
CA ALA A 11 -3.67 -13.84 -2.21
C ALA A 11 -2.88 -12.54 -2.17
N THR A 12 -2.77 -11.83 -3.30
CA THR A 12 -2.11 -10.51 -3.37
C THR A 12 -2.82 -9.50 -2.47
N LEU A 13 -4.15 -9.37 -2.58
CA LEU A 13 -4.94 -8.43 -1.77
C LEU A 13 -4.86 -8.75 -0.26
N ILE A 14 -4.86 -10.04 0.12
CA ILE A 14 -4.71 -10.45 1.52
C ILE A 14 -3.29 -10.10 2.02
N ALA A 15 -2.26 -10.41 1.24
CA ALA A 15 -0.89 -10.12 1.61
C ALA A 15 -0.65 -8.61 1.79
N ASP A 16 -1.19 -7.79 0.87
CA ASP A 16 -1.11 -6.34 0.96
C ASP A 16 -1.88 -5.82 2.19
N ALA A 17 -3.11 -6.27 2.40
CA ALA A 17 -3.89 -5.90 3.59
C ALA A 17 -3.18 -6.27 4.90
N VAL A 18 -2.62 -7.47 5.01
CA VAL A 18 -1.88 -7.92 6.20
C VAL A 18 -0.65 -7.06 6.43
N MET A 19 0.12 -6.77 5.37
CA MET A 19 1.29 -5.89 5.48
C MET A 19 0.89 -4.47 5.88
N GLY A 20 -0.18 -3.93 5.30
CA GLY A 20 -0.74 -2.63 5.62
C GLY A 20 -1.20 -2.53 7.07
N PHE A 21 -1.92 -3.53 7.59
CA PHE A 21 -2.31 -3.58 9.01
C PHE A 21 -1.12 -3.72 9.95
N ALA A 22 -0.12 -4.53 9.59
CA ALA A 22 1.10 -4.66 10.38
C ALA A 22 1.88 -3.34 10.42
N ALA A 23 2.06 -2.68 9.27
CA ALA A 23 2.70 -1.37 9.18
C ALA A 23 1.92 -0.30 9.95
N ALA A 24 0.58 -0.29 9.84
CA ALA A 24 -0.29 0.59 10.62
C ALA A 24 -0.09 0.40 12.13
N ALA A 25 -0.14 -0.83 12.63
CA ALA A 25 0.06 -1.12 14.04
C ALA A 25 1.45 -0.68 14.53
N ILE A 26 2.51 -1.03 13.78
CA ILE A 26 3.89 -0.67 14.10
C ILE A 26 4.05 0.86 14.16
N THR A 27 3.51 1.59 13.19
CA THR A 27 3.70 3.04 13.08
C THR A 27 2.79 3.85 13.99
N ILE A 28 1.57 3.38 14.28
CA ILE A 28 0.65 4.02 15.24
C ILE A 28 1.19 3.87 16.67
N PHE A 29 1.46 2.64 17.10
CA PHE A 29 1.84 2.35 18.48
C PHE A 29 3.33 2.59 18.76
N GLY A 30 4.16 2.51 17.72
CA GLY A 30 5.61 2.71 17.80
C GLY A 30 6.09 4.09 17.35
N ALA A 31 5.20 5.03 17.01
CA ALA A 31 5.55 6.30 16.36
C ALA A 31 6.72 7.03 17.05
N GLY A 32 6.61 7.28 18.36
CA GLY A 32 7.64 8.00 19.13
C GLY A 32 8.97 7.25 19.19
N LEU A 33 8.94 5.92 19.39
CA LEU A 33 10.14 5.10 19.39
C LEU A 33 10.81 5.08 18.01
N LEU A 34 10.04 4.82 16.96
CA LEU A 34 10.54 4.78 15.58
C LEU A 34 11.06 6.15 15.14
N SER A 35 10.42 7.24 15.56
CA SER A 35 10.85 8.61 15.25
C SER A 35 12.30 8.85 15.67
N ALA A 36 12.66 8.46 16.89
CA ALA A 36 14.02 8.59 17.40
C ALA A 36 15.03 7.73 16.62
N TRP A 37 14.66 6.50 16.25
CA TRP A 37 15.57 5.57 15.57
C TRP A 37 15.74 5.86 14.08
N LEU A 38 14.68 6.33 13.41
CA LEU A 38 14.65 6.56 11.96
C LEU A 38 14.99 8.01 11.58
N ALA A 39 15.03 8.92 12.56
CA ALA A 39 15.08 10.37 12.34
C ALA A 39 13.96 10.86 11.40
N LEU A 40 12.76 10.31 11.59
CA LEU A 40 11.54 10.72 10.89
C LEU A 40 10.59 11.43 11.86
N PRO A 41 9.80 12.42 11.41
CA PRO A 41 8.84 13.08 12.29
C PRO A 41 7.82 12.08 12.86
N GLU A 42 7.62 12.08 14.18
CA GLU A 42 6.64 11.20 14.85
C GLU A 42 5.24 11.35 14.26
N GLY A 43 4.80 12.60 14.04
CA GLY A 43 3.50 12.88 13.43
C GLY A 43 3.35 12.27 12.04
N LEU A 44 4.42 12.23 11.24
CA LEU A 44 4.40 11.59 9.92
C LEU A 44 4.15 10.08 10.06
N LEU A 45 4.87 9.41 10.96
CA LEU A 45 4.72 7.97 11.20
C LEU A 45 3.32 7.64 11.70
N PHE A 46 2.83 8.37 12.72
CA PHE A 46 1.52 8.14 13.31
C PHE A 46 0.40 8.32 12.27
N TRP A 47 0.37 9.44 11.56
CA TRP A 47 -0.70 9.73 10.60
C TRP A 47 -0.62 8.85 9.35
N ALA A 48 0.57 8.44 8.92
CA ALA A 48 0.71 7.43 7.87
C ALA A 48 0.10 6.09 8.32
N GLY A 49 0.38 5.65 9.56
CA GLY A 49 -0.22 4.46 10.13
C GLY A 49 -1.74 4.53 10.19
N VAL A 50 -2.30 5.66 10.65
CA VAL A 50 -3.75 5.90 10.67
C VAL A 50 -4.35 5.80 9.26
N ALA A 51 -3.69 6.38 8.25
CA ALA A 51 -4.16 6.33 6.87
C ALA A 51 -4.12 4.91 6.26
N LEU A 52 -3.19 4.06 6.70
CA LEU A 52 -3.10 2.67 6.24
C LEU A 52 -4.27 1.80 6.73
N VAL A 53 -4.85 2.08 7.90
CA VAL A 53 -5.96 1.28 8.46
C VAL A 53 -7.16 1.17 7.51
N PRO A 54 -7.78 2.26 7.01
CA PRO A 54 -8.90 2.17 6.09
C PRO A 54 -8.51 1.56 4.74
N ILE A 55 -7.27 1.78 4.26
CA ILE A 55 -6.78 1.20 3.01
C ILE A 55 -6.67 -0.33 3.14
N ALA A 56 -6.01 -0.81 4.21
CA ALA A 56 -5.86 -2.23 4.49
C ALA A 56 -7.22 -2.93 4.71
N ALA A 57 -8.15 -2.27 5.40
CA ALA A 57 -9.52 -2.77 5.56
C ALA A 57 -10.25 -2.88 4.20
N PHE A 58 -10.08 -1.89 3.33
CA PHE A 58 -10.67 -1.90 1.99
C PHE A 58 -10.12 -3.04 1.12
N LEU A 59 -8.79 -3.24 1.12
CA LEU A 59 -8.12 -4.36 0.44
C LEU A 59 -8.66 -5.70 0.93
N LEU A 60 -8.74 -5.90 2.24
CA LEU A 60 -9.26 -7.13 2.84
C LEU A 60 -10.71 -7.37 2.45
N MET A 61 -11.54 -6.33 2.45
CA MET A 61 -12.94 -6.42 2.00
C MET A 61 -13.02 -6.87 0.53
N MET A 62 -12.19 -6.32 -0.35
CA MET A 62 -12.14 -6.73 -1.76
C MET A 62 -11.65 -8.16 -1.94
N ALA A 63 -10.68 -8.59 -1.12
CA ALA A 63 -10.12 -9.93 -1.19
C ALA A 63 -11.14 -11.05 -0.95
N PHE A 64 -12.23 -10.77 -0.22
CA PHE A 64 -13.31 -11.73 0.03
C PHE A 64 -14.49 -11.62 -0.94
N ARG A 65 -14.45 -10.69 -1.91
CA ARG A 65 -15.47 -10.63 -2.97
C ARG A 65 -15.19 -11.68 -4.05
N PRO A 66 -16.21 -12.38 -4.57
CA PRO A 66 -16.03 -13.27 -5.72
C PRO A 66 -15.69 -12.50 -7.01
N GLU A 67 -16.25 -11.29 -7.15
CA GLU A 67 -15.98 -10.37 -8.23
C GLU A 67 -15.66 -8.97 -7.70
N ILE A 68 -14.67 -8.31 -8.29
CA ILE A 68 -14.22 -6.97 -7.90
C ILE A 68 -14.52 -6.02 -9.06
N PRO A 69 -15.24 -4.90 -8.84
CA PRO A 69 -15.43 -3.92 -9.91
C PRO A 69 -14.09 -3.38 -10.41
N ARG A 70 -13.92 -3.31 -11.73
CA ARG A 70 -12.65 -2.87 -12.35
C ARG A 70 -12.20 -1.49 -11.90
N SER A 71 -13.14 -0.59 -11.59
CA SER A 71 -12.87 0.72 -11.00
C SER A 71 -12.20 0.55 -9.64
N TRP A 72 -12.81 -0.14 -8.69
CA TRP A 72 -12.21 -0.34 -7.37
C TRP A 72 -10.81 -0.97 -7.40
N LEU A 73 -10.56 -1.94 -8.29
CA LEU A 73 -9.22 -2.49 -8.46
C LEU A 73 -8.22 -1.47 -9.04
N ARG A 74 -8.65 -0.60 -9.96
CA ARG A 74 -7.82 0.51 -10.46
C ARG A 74 -7.52 1.52 -9.36
N GLU A 75 -8.49 1.81 -8.52
CA GLU A 75 -8.34 2.73 -7.40
C GLU A 75 -7.34 2.19 -6.37
N ILE A 76 -7.37 0.88 -6.07
CA ILE A 76 -6.36 0.20 -5.26
C ILE A 76 -4.95 0.41 -5.83
N VAL A 77 -4.76 0.09 -7.11
CA VAL A 77 -3.47 0.25 -7.80
C VAL A 77 -3.00 1.70 -7.76
N PHE A 78 -3.92 2.65 -7.98
CA PHE A 78 -3.62 4.08 -7.96
C PHE A 78 -3.19 4.57 -6.58
N ILE A 79 -3.87 4.12 -5.52
CA ILE A 79 -3.53 4.46 -4.13
C ILE A 79 -2.14 3.92 -3.79
N ASN A 80 -1.87 2.64 -4.07
CA ASN A 80 -0.57 2.03 -3.80
C ASN A 80 0.55 2.70 -4.60
N ALA A 81 0.34 2.98 -5.89
CA ALA A 81 1.32 3.70 -6.71
C ALA A 81 1.57 5.13 -6.19
N SER A 82 0.52 5.85 -5.80
CA SER A 82 0.63 7.20 -5.23
C SER A 82 1.39 7.19 -3.91
N TRP A 83 1.14 6.19 -3.06
CA TRP A 83 1.85 6.00 -1.80
C TRP A 83 3.34 5.75 -2.01
N THR A 84 3.71 4.89 -2.96
CA THR A 84 5.11 4.65 -3.35
C THR A 84 5.77 5.92 -3.83
N VAL A 85 5.13 6.68 -4.74
CA VAL A 85 5.68 7.94 -5.26
C VAL A 85 5.85 8.97 -4.14
N ALA A 86 4.83 9.15 -3.29
CA ALA A 86 4.88 10.08 -2.17
C ALA A 86 6.01 9.72 -1.19
N SER A 87 6.18 8.43 -0.88
CA SER A 87 7.24 7.92 0.01
C SER A 87 8.64 8.27 -0.49
N LEU A 88 8.89 8.17 -1.80
CA LEU A 88 10.17 8.54 -2.37
C LEU A 88 10.30 10.07 -2.48
N ALA A 89 9.23 10.77 -2.86
CA ALA A 89 9.21 12.22 -3.04
C ALA A 89 9.54 12.98 -1.74
N ILE A 90 9.02 12.55 -0.58
CA ILE A 90 9.31 13.23 0.69
C ILE A 90 10.81 13.23 1.02
N MET A 91 11.55 12.20 0.62
CA MET A 91 13.01 12.13 0.79
C MET A 91 13.74 12.95 -0.28
N MET A 92 13.37 12.78 -1.56
CA MET A 92 14.02 13.46 -2.68
C MET A 92 13.85 14.98 -2.65
N LEU A 93 12.71 15.47 -2.17
CA LEU A 93 12.40 16.89 -2.01
C LEU A 93 12.96 17.47 -0.69
N GLY A 94 13.59 16.65 0.15
CA GLY A 94 14.14 17.08 1.44
C GLY A 94 13.09 17.51 2.45
N LEU A 95 11.83 17.08 2.31
CA LEU A 95 10.75 17.34 3.27
C LEU A 95 10.98 16.58 4.59
N VAL A 96 11.77 15.50 4.53
CA VAL A 96 12.29 14.78 5.68
C VAL A 96 13.80 14.53 5.51
N GLN A 97 14.52 14.39 6.61
CA GLN A 97 15.95 14.11 6.64
C GLN A 97 16.24 12.85 7.49
N PRO A 98 15.76 11.67 7.05
CA PRO A 98 15.99 10.43 7.78
C PRO A 98 17.48 10.07 7.81
N ASN A 99 17.87 9.32 8.84
CA ASN A 99 19.19 8.67 8.85
C ASN A 99 19.20 7.45 7.91
N MET A 100 20.32 6.71 7.85
CA MET A 100 20.42 5.53 6.98
C MET A 100 19.33 4.48 7.25
N LEU A 101 18.96 4.26 8.51
CA LEU A 101 17.90 3.31 8.88
C LEU A 101 16.52 3.81 8.46
N GLY A 102 16.23 5.11 8.65
CA GLY A 102 15.00 5.73 8.19
C GLY A 102 14.83 5.69 6.67
N ALA A 103 15.91 5.98 5.93
CA ALA A 103 15.90 5.88 4.48
C ALA A 103 15.64 4.43 4.03
N ALA A 104 16.33 3.45 4.63
CA ALA A 104 16.10 2.04 4.35
C ALA A 104 14.65 1.62 4.66
N PHE A 105 14.10 2.04 5.80
CA PHE A 105 12.71 1.79 6.18
C PHE A 105 11.72 2.30 5.13
N VAL A 106 11.87 3.57 4.71
CA VAL A 106 10.98 4.18 3.70
C VAL A 106 11.14 3.51 2.33
N ILE A 107 12.35 3.15 1.92
CA ILE A 107 12.60 2.49 0.63
C ILE A 107 12.01 1.08 0.61
N VAL A 108 12.23 0.28 1.67
CA VAL A 108 11.75 -1.10 1.73
C VAL A 108 10.22 -1.14 1.66
N GLN A 109 9.52 -0.30 2.43
CA GLN A 109 8.06 -0.25 2.35
C GLN A 109 7.58 0.30 1.00
N ALA A 110 8.26 1.29 0.41
CA ALA A 110 7.88 1.85 -0.89
C ALA A 110 8.00 0.80 -2.02
N VAL A 111 9.04 -0.03 -1.98
CA VAL A 111 9.24 -1.16 -2.90
C VAL A 111 8.16 -2.22 -2.69
N ALA A 112 7.82 -2.56 -1.45
CA ALA A 112 6.77 -3.52 -1.16
C ALA A 112 5.40 -3.05 -1.68
N VAL A 113 4.98 -1.83 -1.34
CA VAL A 113 3.72 -1.23 -1.80
C VAL A 113 3.69 -1.08 -3.33
N GLY A 114 4.80 -0.68 -3.94
CA GLY A 114 4.91 -0.57 -5.40
C GLY A 114 4.85 -1.93 -6.09
N GLY A 115 5.40 -2.97 -5.45
CA GLY A 115 5.26 -4.36 -5.86
C GLY A 115 3.81 -4.83 -5.83
N PHE A 116 3.06 -4.53 -4.77
CA PHE A 116 1.63 -4.82 -4.70
C PHE A 116 0.84 -4.10 -5.80
N ALA A 117 1.07 -2.78 -5.99
CA ALA A 117 0.45 -2.02 -7.07
C ALA A 117 0.67 -2.69 -8.44
N TRP A 118 1.89 -3.19 -8.69
CA TRP A 118 2.22 -3.88 -9.94
C TRP A 118 1.48 -5.23 -10.06
N LEU A 119 1.45 -6.04 -9.01
CA LEU A 119 0.77 -7.34 -8.99
C LEU A 119 -0.75 -7.19 -9.18
N GLU A 120 -1.35 -6.21 -8.50
CA GLU A 120 -2.79 -5.89 -8.57
C GLU A 120 -3.20 -5.28 -9.91
N ALA A 121 -2.25 -4.69 -10.64
CA ALA A 121 -2.47 -4.19 -12.00
C ALA A 121 -2.52 -5.32 -13.06
N ILE A 122 -1.97 -6.51 -12.78
CA ILE A 122 -1.91 -7.60 -13.77
C ILE A 122 -3.30 -8.00 -14.29
N PRO A 123 -4.33 -8.23 -13.44
CA PRO A 123 -5.67 -8.58 -13.91
C PRO A 123 -6.34 -7.48 -14.74
N LEU A 124 -6.00 -6.20 -14.51
CA LEU A 124 -6.55 -5.05 -15.25
C LEU A 124 -6.07 -4.97 -16.71
N ARG A 125 -4.96 -5.63 -17.05
CA ARG A 125 -4.39 -5.65 -18.41
C ARG A 125 -5.14 -6.59 -19.35
N ARG A 126 -6.01 -7.46 -18.82
CA ARG A 126 -6.85 -8.32 -19.67
C ARG A 126 -7.96 -7.48 -20.30
N PRO A 127 -8.09 -7.51 -21.64
CA PRO A 127 -9.22 -6.88 -22.30
C PRO A 127 -10.51 -7.49 -21.78
N ASP A 128 -11.56 -6.70 -21.66
CA ASP A 128 -12.89 -7.24 -21.42
C ASP A 128 -13.19 -8.18 -22.59
N THR A 129 -13.28 -9.48 -22.33
CA THR A 129 -13.80 -10.40 -23.34
C THR A 129 -15.26 -9.99 -23.54
N VAL A 130 -15.52 -9.19 -24.57
CA VAL A 130 -16.87 -8.99 -25.08
C VAL A 130 -17.29 -10.39 -25.55
N ALA A 131 -18.11 -11.07 -24.74
CA ALA A 131 -18.83 -12.22 -25.22
C ALA A 131 -19.70 -11.72 -26.38
N ALA A 132 -19.28 -12.08 -27.59
CA ALA A 132 -20.06 -11.90 -28.81
C ALA A 132 -21.21 -12.92 -28.83
#